data_AF-A0A3C0EBU1-F1
#
_entry.id   AF-A0A3C0EBU1-F1
#
_cell.length_a   1.000
_cell.length_b   1.000
_cell.length_c   1.000
_cell.angle_alpha   90.00
_cell.angle_beta   90.00
_cell.angle_gamma   90.00
#
_symmetry.space_group_name_H-M   'P 1'
#
loop_
_entity.id
_entity.type
_entity.pdbx_description
1 polymer ?
#
loop_
_entity_poly.entity_id
_entity_poly.type
_entity_poly.pdbx_seq_one_letter_code
_entity_poly.pdbx_strand_id
1 'polypeptide(L)'
;VIKTPCTSCRATGVDRRKRKIAVTIPAGVEAGMQVRLTGEGDTGRDGGPAGNLYVHLDVREHKDFYREGNDLLYALPVNVAEAALGVEKEVPTLDGGTEKIKVPQGTQPGAEFRIRGKGVPHLHGNRRGDLRVLVNLQVPQALDPEQRKLLEELALSLNSKQSGHDSSGNQDSDDDGDKGIFEKIKEVLS
;
A
#
# COMPACT_ATOMS: atom_id res chain seq x y z
N VAL A 1 -62.94 6.38 16.93
CA VAL A 1 -62.19 6.57 18.19
C VAL A 1 -61.84 5.20 18.75
N ILE A 2 -60.57 4.92 19.04
CA ILE A 2 -60.11 3.62 19.56
C ILE A 2 -60.45 3.55 21.05
N LYS A 3 -61.20 2.54 21.49
CA LYS A 3 -61.70 2.41 22.87
C LYS A 3 -60.59 2.07 23.89
N THR A 4 -59.53 1.41 23.45
CA THR A 4 -58.39 1.04 24.31
C THR A 4 -57.09 1.10 23.49
N PRO A 5 -56.42 2.27 23.42
CA PRO A 5 -55.19 2.39 22.66
C PRO A 5 -54.07 1.59 23.33
N CYS A 6 -53.27 0.90 22.53
CA CYS A 6 -52.08 0.22 23.03
C CYS A 6 -51.09 1.25 23.60
N THR A 7 -50.65 1.07 24.84
CA THR A 7 -49.77 2.02 25.55
C THR A 7 -48.33 1.99 25.07
N SER A 8 -47.84 0.84 24.58
CA SER A 8 -46.47 0.69 24.07
C SER A 8 -46.28 1.34 22.70
N CYS A 9 -47.18 1.08 21.73
CA CYS A 9 -47.10 1.68 20.40
C CYS A 9 -47.96 2.94 20.24
N ARG A 10 -48.65 3.41 21.29
CA ARG A 10 -49.55 4.58 21.26
C ARG A 10 -50.53 4.57 20.08
N ALA A 11 -51.11 3.39 19.82
CA ALA A 11 -52.00 3.11 18.69
C ALA A 11 -51.42 3.29 17.28
N THR A 12 -50.08 3.40 17.12
CA THR A 12 -49.42 3.44 15.80
C THR A 12 -49.20 2.07 15.17
N GLY A 13 -49.32 0.98 15.94
CA GLY A 13 -49.11 -0.38 15.45
C GLY A 13 -47.64 -0.80 15.29
N VAL A 14 -46.68 0.10 15.57
CA VAL A 14 -45.24 -0.17 15.46
C VAL A 14 -44.54 0.25 16.76
N ASP A 15 -43.60 -0.56 17.23
CA ASP A 15 -42.81 -0.29 18.43
C ASP A 15 -41.31 -0.41 18.14
N ARG A 16 -40.51 0.53 18.65
CA ARG A 16 -39.06 0.56 18.39
C ARG A 16 -38.35 -0.39 19.36
N ARG A 17 -37.67 -1.40 18.82
CA ARG A 17 -36.92 -2.38 19.61
C ARG A 17 -35.46 -2.41 19.21
N LYS A 18 -34.57 -2.56 20.20
CA LYS A 18 -33.16 -2.86 19.96
C LYS A 18 -33.02 -4.35 19.65
N ARG A 19 -32.39 -4.68 18.53
CA ARG A 19 -32.07 -6.06 18.12
C ARG A 19 -30.58 -6.17 17.84
N LYS A 20 -30.00 -7.34 18.11
CA LYS A 20 -28.64 -7.70 17.66
C LYS A 20 -28.79 -8.56 16.42
N ILE A 21 -28.10 -8.20 15.35
CA ILE A 21 -28.12 -8.92 14.07
C ILE A 21 -26.69 -9.38 13.80
N ALA A 22 -26.52 -10.68 13.54
CA ALA A 22 -25.24 -11.23 13.13
C ALA A 22 -25.06 -10.99 11.63
N VAL A 23 -23.99 -10.31 11.24
CA VAL A 23 -23.64 -10.06 9.85
C VAL A 23 -22.38 -10.88 9.54
N THR A 24 -22.46 -11.79 8.59
CA THR A 24 -21.29 -12.53 8.12
C THR A 24 -20.62 -11.74 7.00
N ILE A 25 -19.39 -11.30 7.22
CA ILE A 25 -18.61 -10.57 6.22
C ILE A 25 -17.72 -11.58 5.49
N PRO A 26 -17.94 -11.83 4.19
CA PRO A 26 -17.12 -12.76 3.43
C PRO A 26 -15.68 -12.23 3.30
N ALA A 27 -14.72 -13.14 3.22
CA ALA A 27 -13.33 -12.76 2.99
C ALA A 27 -13.18 -12.12 1.60
N GLY A 28 -12.31 -11.11 1.49
CA GLY A 28 -12.04 -10.44 0.21
C GLY A 28 -12.90 -9.22 -0.08
N VAL A 29 -13.85 -8.86 0.79
CA VAL A 29 -14.63 -7.62 0.63
C VAL A 29 -13.74 -6.39 0.49
N GLU A 30 -14.12 -5.50 -0.40
CA GLU A 30 -13.48 -4.20 -0.64
C GLU A 30 -14.28 -3.07 0.01
N ALA A 31 -13.65 -1.91 0.15
CA ALA A 31 -14.32 -0.72 0.63
C ALA A 31 -15.45 -0.31 -0.32
N GLY A 32 -16.57 0.15 0.24
CA GLY A 32 -17.76 0.56 -0.51
C GLY A 32 -18.71 -0.59 -0.87
N MET A 33 -18.35 -1.84 -0.58
CA MET A 33 -19.26 -2.97 -0.75
C MET A 33 -20.44 -2.92 0.23
N GLN A 34 -21.56 -3.51 -0.19
CA GLN A 34 -22.80 -3.56 0.60
C GLN A 34 -23.24 -5.00 0.86
N VAL A 35 -23.55 -5.31 2.11
CA VAL A 35 -24.20 -6.57 2.49
C VAL A 35 -25.68 -6.30 2.70
N ARG A 36 -26.53 -6.98 1.92
CA ARG A 36 -27.98 -6.92 2.05
C ARG A 36 -28.46 -8.02 2.99
N LEU A 37 -29.15 -7.63 4.06
CA LEU A 37 -29.86 -8.51 4.96
C LEU A 37 -31.35 -8.41 4.69
N THR A 38 -31.89 -9.45 4.03
CA THR A 38 -33.29 -9.46 3.60
C THR A 38 -34.22 -9.67 4.77
N GLY A 39 -35.25 -8.83 4.89
CA GLY A 39 -36.25 -8.91 5.97
C GLY A 39 -35.78 -8.38 7.33
N GLU A 40 -34.56 -7.84 7.41
CA GLU A 40 -34.00 -7.26 8.64
C GLU A 40 -34.17 -5.73 8.73
N GLY A 41 -34.88 -5.12 7.77
CA GLY A 41 -35.24 -3.71 7.81
C GLY A 41 -36.48 -3.43 8.66
N ASP A 42 -37.00 -2.21 8.55
CA ASP A 42 -38.21 -1.81 9.28
C ASP A 42 -39.43 -2.64 8.86
N THR A 43 -40.37 -2.81 9.80
CA THR A 43 -41.63 -3.51 9.52
C THR A 43 -42.40 -2.82 8.39
N GLY A 44 -42.99 -3.60 7.50
CA GLY A 44 -43.88 -3.08 6.47
C GLY A 44 -45.15 -2.49 7.07
N ARG A 45 -45.73 -1.51 6.37
CA ARG A 45 -47.07 -0.97 6.70
C ARG A 45 -48.16 -1.93 6.24
N ASP A 46 -49.30 -1.90 6.91
CA ASP A 46 -50.53 -2.62 6.53
C ASP A 46 -50.36 -4.13 6.26
N GLY A 47 -49.48 -4.78 7.03
CA GLY A 47 -49.20 -6.22 6.88
C GLY A 47 -48.19 -6.56 5.79
N GLY A 48 -47.54 -5.56 5.18
CA GLY A 48 -46.44 -5.76 4.24
C GLY A 48 -45.20 -6.41 4.89
N PRO A 49 -44.34 -7.06 4.09
CA PRO A 49 -43.11 -7.67 4.58
C PRO A 49 -42.15 -6.61 5.13
N ALA A 50 -41.24 -7.04 6.01
CA ALA A 50 -40.17 -6.17 6.48
C ALA A 50 -39.24 -5.75 5.33
N GLY A 51 -38.68 -4.55 5.44
CA GLY A 51 -37.68 -4.04 4.52
C GLY A 51 -36.34 -4.79 4.62
N ASN A 52 -35.33 -4.28 3.94
CA ASN A 52 -33.97 -4.83 4.01
C ASN A 52 -33.06 -3.88 4.81
N LEU A 53 -32.09 -4.46 5.51
CA LEU A 53 -30.98 -3.72 6.10
C LEU A 53 -29.77 -3.80 5.16
N TYR A 54 -29.23 -2.65 4.78
CA TYR A 54 -27.99 -2.56 4.00
C TYR A 54 -26.84 -2.16 4.91
N VAL A 55 -25.79 -2.96 4.91
CA VAL A 55 -24.57 -2.70 5.68
C VAL A 55 -23.48 -2.29 4.71
N HIS A 56 -23.03 -1.05 4.81
CA HIS A 56 -21.89 -0.52 4.06
C HIS A 56 -20.60 -0.92 4.76
N LEU A 57 -19.63 -1.43 4.01
CA LEU A 57 -18.36 -1.87 4.52
C LEU A 57 -17.26 -0.86 4.17
N ASP A 58 -16.58 -0.38 5.20
CA ASP A 58 -15.38 0.43 5.07
C ASP A 58 -14.19 -0.35 5.62
N VAL A 59 -13.11 -0.41 4.83
CA VAL A 59 -11.87 -1.08 5.20
C VAL A 59 -10.96 -0.07 5.89
N ARG A 60 -10.53 -0.38 7.10
CA ARG A 60 -9.58 0.45 7.84
C ARG A 60 -8.18 0.31 7.25
N GLU A 61 -7.47 1.42 7.16
CA GLU A 61 -6.05 1.43 6.80
C GLU A 61 -5.21 0.59 7.78
N HIS A 62 -4.24 -0.13 7.24
CA HIS A 62 -3.29 -0.92 8.02
C HIS A 62 -1.97 -0.16 8.17
N LYS A 63 -1.28 -0.35 9.29
CA LYS A 63 -0.02 0.36 9.57
C LYS A 63 1.11 -0.04 8.62
N ASP A 64 1.18 -1.33 8.32
CA ASP A 64 2.29 -1.91 7.55
C ASP A 64 1.94 -2.25 6.10
N PHE A 65 0.64 -2.35 5.78
CA PHE A 65 0.18 -2.84 4.49
C PHE A 65 -0.71 -1.81 3.81
N TYR A 66 -0.46 -1.60 2.53
CA TYR A 66 -1.37 -0.87 1.66
C TYR A 66 -2.08 -1.87 0.74
N ARG A 67 -3.41 -1.85 0.70
CA ARG A 67 -4.19 -2.77 -0.13
C ARG A 67 -4.50 -2.14 -1.47
N GLU A 68 -4.12 -2.82 -2.55
CA GLU A 68 -4.45 -2.46 -3.93
C GLU A 68 -5.24 -3.61 -4.57
N GLY A 69 -6.57 -3.50 -4.57
CA GLY A 69 -7.46 -4.58 -4.99
C GLY A 69 -7.29 -5.82 -4.11
N ASN A 70 -6.80 -6.91 -4.69
CA ASN A 70 -6.50 -8.15 -3.96
C ASN A 70 -5.03 -8.29 -3.54
N ASP A 71 -4.17 -7.40 -4.03
CA ASP A 71 -2.75 -7.41 -3.71
C ASP A 71 -2.47 -6.53 -2.49
N LEU A 72 -1.38 -6.84 -1.80
CA LEU A 72 -0.89 -6.06 -0.67
C LEU A 72 0.49 -5.50 -1.03
N LEU A 73 0.73 -4.25 -0.67
CA LEU A 73 2.02 -3.60 -0.76
C LEU A 73 2.60 -3.47 0.64
N TYR A 74 3.83 -3.93 0.82
CA TYR A 74 4.62 -3.78 2.03
C TYR A 74 5.93 -3.07 1.71
N ALA A 75 6.22 -1.98 2.42
CA ALA A 75 7.48 -1.26 2.30
C ALA A 75 8.54 -1.91 3.21
N LEU A 76 9.47 -2.66 2.61
CA LEU A 76 10.56 -3.29 3.35
C LEU A 76 11.67 -2.26 3.61
N PRO A 77 11.93 -1.88 4.88
CA PRO A 77 13.05 -1.03 5.20
C PRO A 77 14.36 -1.79 5.00
N VAL A 78 15.24 -1.25 4.16
CA VAL A 78 16.57 -1.81 3.87
C VAL A 78 17.60 -0.70 4.03
N ASN A 79 18.70 -0.94 4.73
CA ASN A 79 19.77 0.05 4.85
C ASN A 79 20.76 -0.01 3.66
N VAL A 80 21.62 1.00 3.54
CA VAL A 80 22.56 1.13 2.42
C VAL A 80 23.51 -0.07 2.32
N ALA A 81 24.00 -0.60 3.44
CA ALA A 81 24.89 -1.75 3.45
C ALA A 81 24.15 -3.04 3.04
N GLU A 82 22.94 -3.27 3.57
CA GLU A 82 22.08 -4.39 3.21
C GLU A 82 21.73 -4.39 1.70
N ALA A 83 21.40 -3.24 1.13
CA ALA A 83 21.12 -3.12 -0.29
C ALA A 83 22.37 -3.37 -1.15
N ALA A 84 23.54 -2.88 -0.70
CA ALA A 84 24.81 -3.00 -1.41
C ALA A 84 25.46 -4.38 -1.32
N LEU A 85 25.22 -5.14 -0.24
CA LEU A 85 25.80 -6.47 0.02
C LEU A 85 24.81 -7.61 -0.24
N GLY A 86 23.51 -7.31 -0.23
CA GLY A 86 22.45 -8.31 -0.21
C GLY A 86 22.20 -8.81 1.21
N VAL A 87 20.94 -9.19 1.47
CA VAL A 87 20.50 -9.64 2.80
C VAL A 87 19.29 -10.56 2.65
N GLU A 88 19.12 -11.50 3.57
CA GLU A 88 17.86 -12.22 3.75
C GLU A 88 17.08 -11.57 4.91
N LYS A 89 15.84 -11.16 4.65
CA LYS A 89 14.95 -10.54 5.65
C LYS A 89 13.64 -11.30 5.73
N GLU A 90 12.99 -11.18 6.88
CA GLU A 90 11.64 -11.70 7.08
C GLU A 90 10.62 -10.58 6.86
N VAL A 91 9.57 -10.89 6.10
CA VAL A 91 8.48 -9.98 5.76
C VAL A 91 7.21 -10.49 6.45
N PRO A 92 6.47 -9.64 7.17
CA PRO A 92 5.20 -10.05 7.78
C PRO A 92 4.15 -10.34 6.70
N THR A 93 3.25 -11.27 7.00
CA THR A 93 2.08 -11.59 6.17
C THR A 93 0.80 -11.21 6.90
N LEU A 94 -0.28 -10.97 6.14
CA LEU A 94 -1.57 -10.60 6.72
C LEU A 94 -2.15 -11.67 7.67
N ASP A 95 -1.78 -12.94 7.48
CA ASP A 95 -2.27 -14.06 8.27
C ASP A 95 -1.51 -14.25 9.60
N GLY A 96 -0.57 -13.36 9.93
CA GLY A 96 0.20 -13.38 11.18
C GLY A 96 1.48 -14.21 11.16
N GLY A 97 1.89 -14.73 9.99
CA GLY A 97 3.19 -15.39 9.80
C GLY A 97 4.24 -14.47 9.17
N THR A 98 5.48 -14.95 9.01
CA THR A 98 6.54 -14.30 8.25
C THR A 98 6.97 -15.12 7.04
N GLU A 99 7.43 -14.45 5.99
CA GLU A 99 8.01 -15.06 4.79
C GLU A 99 9.43 -14.55 4.59
N LYS A 100 10.36 -15.44 4.23
CA LYS A 100 11.74 -15.06 3.97
C LYS A 100 11.88 -14.53 2.55
N ILE A 101 12.49 -13.35 2.43
CA ILE A 101 12.82 -12.72 1.17
C ILE A 101 14.32 -12.51 1.07
N LYS A 102 14.89 -12.89 -0.08
CA LYS A 102 16.29 -12.62 -0.40
C LYS A 102 16.36 -11.34 -1.21
N VAL A 103 16.98 -10.32 -0.63
CA VAL A 103 17.33 -9.07 -1.31
C VAL A 103 18.71 -9.27 -1.94
N PRO A 104 18.83 -9.30 -3.29
CA PRO A 104 20.11 -9.48 -3.95
C PRO A 104 21.06 -8.31 -3.71
N GLN A 105 22.35 -8.58 -3.92
CA GLN A 105 23.37 -7.54 -3.91
C GLN A 105 23.09 -6.48 -4.99
N GLY A 106 23.27 -5.20 -4.64
CA GLY A 106 23.09 -4.08 -5.58
C GLY A 106 21.63 -3.72 -5.83
N THR A 107 20.72 -4.12 -4.94
CA THR A 107 19.29 -3.80 -5.07
C THR A 107 19.07 -2.29 -5.02
N GLN A 108 18.35 -1.78 -6.02
CA GLN A 108 18.05 -0.36 -6.13
C GLN A 108 16.84 0.05 -5.28
N PRO A 109 16.77 1.31 -4.83
CA PRO A 109 15.56 1.86 -4.21
C PRO A 109 14.34 1.69 -5.13
N GLY A 110 13.20 1.31 -4.56
CA GLY A 110 11.97 1.08 -5.32
C GLY A 110 11.94 -0.24 -6.10
N ALA A 111 12.97 -1.10 -5.97
CA ALA A 111 12.88 -2.47 -6.44
C ALA A 111 11.70 -3.19 -5.79
N GLU A 112 11.01 -4.01 -6.57
CA GLU A 112 9.82 -4.73 -6.12
C GLU A 112 10.04 -6.24 -6.22
N PHE A 113 9.70 -6.94 -5.13
CA PHE A 113 9.69 -8.39 -5.08
C PHE A 113 8.27 -8.89 -4.83
N ARG A 114 7.91 -10.02 -5.43
CA ARG A 114 6.55 -10.55 -5.38
C ARG A 114 6.52 -11.90 -4.66
N ILE A 115 5.76 -11.98 -3.57
CA ILE A 115 5.48 -13.22 -2.85
C ILE A 115 4.06 -13.67 -3.23
N ARG A 116 3.99 -14.76 -3.99
CA ARG A 116 2.74 -15.27 -4.56
C ARG A 116 1.82 -15.85 -3.49
N GLY A 117 0.52 -15.56 -3.60
CA GLY A 117 -0.54 -16.11 -2.75
C GLY A 117 -0.61 -15.54 -1.33
N LYS A 118 0.10 -14.45 -1.05
CA LYS A 118 0.16 -13.81 0.27
C LYS A 118 -0.60 -12.48 0.37
N GLY A 119 -1.42 -12.16 -0.63
CA GLY A 119 -2.36 -11.05 -0.62
C GLY A 119 -3.72 -11.43 -0.03
N VAL A 120 -4.75 -10.67 -0.40
CA VAL A 120 -6.13 -10.85 0.08
C VAL A 120 -6.85 -11.92 -0.75
N PRO A 121 -7.71 -12.76 -0.16
CA PRO A 121 -8.56 -13.69 -0.90
C PRO A 121 -9.54 -12.97 -1.82
N HIS A 122 -9.86 -13.59 -2.96
CA HIS A 122 -10.90 -13.10 -3.86
C HIS A 122 -12.28 -13.46 -3.31
N LEU A 123 -13.24 -12.54 -3.42
CA LEU A 123 -14.61 -12.72 -2.90
C LEU A 123 -15.34 -13.96 -3.47
N HIS A 124 -15.09 -14.29 -4.74
CA HIS A 124 -15.77 -15.37 -5.47
C HIS A 124 -14.82 -16.47 -5.98
N GLY A 125 -13.72 -16.72 -5.28
CA GLY A 125 -12.81 -17.78 -5.69
C GLY A 125 -11.84 -18.23 -4.61
N ASN A 126 -11.18 -19.35 -4.87
CA ASN A 126 -10.17 -19.89 -3.97
C ASN A 126 -8.77 -19.30 -4.20
N ARG A 127 -8.68 -18.22 -4.98
CA ARG A 127 -7.41 -17.54 -5.30
C ARG A 127 -7.18 -16.40 -4.33
N ARG A 128 -5.92 -16.12 -4.06
CA ARG A 128 -5.45 -14.93 -3.35
C ARG A 128 -4.68 -14.04 -4.30
N GLY A 129 -4.69 -12.74 -4.03
CA GLY A 129 -3.68 -11.86 -4.59
C GLY A 129 -2.31 -12.13 -3.96
N ASP A 130 -1.38 -11.24 -4.25
CA ASP A 130 0.02 -11.39 -3.91
C ASP A 130 0.49 -10.29 -2.96
N LEU A 131 1.60 -10.56 -2.28
CA LEU A 131 2.29 -9.57 -1.46
C LEU A 131 3.46 -9.00 -2.27
N ARG A 132 3.35 -7.71 -2.60
CA ARG A 132 4.35 -6.91 -3.29
C ARG A 132 5.21 -6.22 -2.23
N VAL A 133 6.50 -6.54 -2.23
CA VAL A 133 7.48 -6.03 -1.28
C VAL A 133 8.30 -4.97 -1.99
N LEU A 134 8.05 -3.71 -1.66
CA LEU A 134 8.76 -2.56 -2.20
C LEU A 134 9.97 -2.25 -1.30
N VAL A 135 11.16 -2.22 -1.88
CA VAL A 135 12.37 -1.86 -1.14
C VAL A 135 12.38 -0.37 -0.87
N ASN A 136 12.32 -0.03 0.42
CA ASN A 136 12.47 1.33 0.92
C ASN A 136 13.87 1.51 1.49
N LEU A 137 14.75 2.16 0.73
CA LEU A 137 16.13 2.40 1.15
C LEU A 137 16.17 3.47 2.25
N GLN A 138 16.65 3.11 3.43
CA GLN A 138 16.80 4.02 4.56
C GLN A 138 18.26 4.43 4.71
N VAL A 139 18.52 5.72 4.49
CA VAL A 139 19.81 6.35 4.77
C VAL A 139 19.78 6.87 6.20
N PRO A 140 20.74 6.50 7.07
CA PRO A 140 20.79 6.96 8.46
C PRO A 140 20.96 8.49 8.52
N GLN A 141 20.18 9.15 9.37
CA GLN A 141 20.23 10.61 9.55
C GLN A 141 21.38 11.05 10.48
N ALA A 142 21.83 10.16 11.36
CA ALA A 142 22.93 10.38 12.30
C ALA A 142 23.88 9.19 12.22
N LEU A 143 25.18 9.48 12.35
CA LEU A 143 26.25 8.51 12.27
C LEU A 143 27.15 8.67 13.49
N ASP A 144 27.56 7.56 14.09
CA ASP A 144 28.61 7.57 15.09
C ASP A 144 30.00 7.79 14.42
N PRO A 145 31.07 8.08 15.20
CA PRO A 145 32.39 8.34 14.64
C PRO A 145 32.97 7.18 13.82
N GLU A 146 32.66 5.94 14.19
CA GLU A 146 33.14 4.74 13.50
C GLU A 146 32.40 4.54 12.17
N GLN A 147 31.08 4.61 12.18
CA GLN A 147 30.22 4.56 11.00
C GLN A 147 30.57 5.64 9.99
N ARG A 148 30.82 6.87 10.45
CA ARG A 148 31.26 7.98 9.57
C ARG A 148 32.58 7.63 8.89
N LYS A 149 33.58 7.20 9.66
CA LYS A 149 34.89 6.85 9.11
C LYS A 149 34.77 5.75 8.05
N LEU A 150 33.98 4.71 8.31
CA LEU A 150 33.75 3.61 7.35
C LEU A 150 33.07 4.09 6.06
N LEU A 151 32.09 4.99 6.16
CA LEU A 151 31.41 5.55 5.00
C LEU A 151 32.31 6.51 4.20
N GLU A 152 33.19 7.26 4.85
CA GLU A 152 34.19 8.11 4.18
C GLU A 152 35.23 7.26 3.42
N GLU A 153 35.75 6.20 4.04
CA GLU A 153 36.65 5.25 3.38
C GLU A 153 35.97 4.57 2.18
N LEU A 154 34.70 4.16 2.33
CA LEU A 154 33.91 3.60 1.23
C LEU A 154 33.75 4.63 0.10
N ALA A 155 33.39 5.88 0.41
CA ALA A 155 33.21 6.94 -0.57
C ALA A 155 34.49 7.20 -1.39
N LEU A 156 35.66 7.26 -0.73
CA LEU A 156 36.95 7.38 -1.41
C LEU A 156 37.24 6.19 -2.34
N SER A 157 36.92 4.98 -1.89
CA SER A 157 37.13 3.76 -2.68
C SER A 157 36.22 3.68 -3.93
N LEU A 158 35.01 4.25 -3.86
CA LEU A 158 34.08 4.29 -4.98
C LEU A 158 34.48 5.35 -6.00
N ASN A 159 34.93 6.52 -5.54
CA ASN A 159 35.36 7.62 -6.41
C ASN A 159 36.66 7.32 -7.16
N SER A 160 37.63 6.64 -6.51
CA SER A 160 38.89 6.26 -7.17
C SER A 160 38.71 5.27 -8.32
N LYS A 161 37.61 4.51 -8.35
CA LYS A 161 37.26 3.60 -9.44
C LYS A 161 36.51 4.28 -10.59
N GLN A 162 35.90 5.44 -10.36
CA GLN A 162 35.18 6.19 -11.40
C GLN A 162 36.10 7.08 -12.26
N SER A 163 37.36 7.28 -11.84
CA SER A 163 38.34 8.12 -12.54
C SER A 163 38.96 7.47 -13.80
N GLY A 164 38.46 6.30 -14.22
CA GLY A 164 39.03 5.49 -15.32
C GLY A 164 38.27 5.53 -16.64
N HIS A 165 37.26 6.39 -16.80
CA HIS A 165 36.53 6.53 -18.08
C HIS A 165 36.94 7.84 -18.79
N ASP A 166 37.94 7.67 -19.67
CA ASP A 166 38.22 8.42 -20.89
C ASP A 166 38.40 9.96 -20.82
N SER A 167 39.63 10.34 -20.47
CA SER A 167 40.27 11.55 -21.00
C SER A 167 41.47 11.17 -21.89
N SER A 168 41.17 10.66 -23.08
CA SER A 168 42.06 10.62 -24.26
C SER A 168 41.22 10.27 -25.49
N GLY A 169 41.05 11.06 -26.54
CA GLY A 169 41.51 12.39 -26.91
C GLY A 169 41.18 12.53 -28.41
N ASN A 170 40.71 13.70 -28.84
CA ASN A 170 41.16 14.25 -30.12
C ASN A 170 40.97 15.76 -30.11
N GLN A 171 42.08 16.47 -30.30
CA GLN A 171 42.11 17.87 -30.68
C GLN A 171 41.70 18.01 -32.15
N ASP A 172 41.17 19.19 -32.45
CA ASP A 172 41.07 19.83 -33.76
C ASP A 172 39.95 19.37 -34.70
N SER A 173 38.85 20.13 -34.71
CA SER A 173 38.41 20.86 -35.91
C SER A 173 37.42 21.95 -35.53
N ASP A 174 37.73 23.17 -35.96
CA ASP A 174 36.80 24.29 -36.12
C ASP A 174 35.47 23.83 -36.76
N ASP A 175 34.32 24.34 -36.30
CA ASP A 175 33.23 24.92 -37.12
C ASP A 175 31.95 25.13 -36.29
N ASP A 176 31.13 26.06 -36.78
CA ASP A 176 30.10 26.87 -36.15
C ASP A 176 28.98 26.22 -35.29
N GLY A 177 28.68 26.91 -34.18
CA GLY A 177 27.32 27.34 -33.86
C GLY A 177 26.33 26.31 -33.32
N ASP A 178 26.39 26.00 -32.03
CA ASP A 178 25.20 25.54 -31.31
C ASP A 178 25.05 26.25 -29.96
N LYS A 179 24.12 27.21 -29.93
CA LYS A 179 23.75 27.93 -28.71
C LYS A 179 23.01 26.97 -27.79
N GLY A 180 23.61 26.73 -26.63
CA GLY A 180 23.11 25.82 -25.62
C GLY A 180 21.65 26.07 -25.24
N ILE A 181 20.98 24.98 -24.88
CA ILE A 181 19.55 24.89 -24.51
C ILE A 181 19.13 25.94 -23.46
N PHE A 182 20.06 26.42 -22.64
CA PHE A 182 19.85 27.44 -21.63
C PHE A 182 19.61 28.86 -22.19
N GLU A 183 20.14 29.21 -23.37
CA GLU A 183 19.81 30.50 -24.01
C GLU A 183 18.42 30.47 -24.66
N LYS A 184 18.03 29.32 -25.25
CA LYS A 184 16.68 29.14 -25.85
C LYS A 184 15.54 29.28 -24.83
N ILE A 185 15.76 28.91 -23.57
CA ILE A 185 14.75 29.05 -22.50
C ILE A 185 14.58 30.52 -22.08
N LYS A 186 15.62 31.34 -22.23
CA LYS A 186 15.61 32.74 -21.80
C LYS A 186 14.89 33.67 -22.78
N GLU A 187 14.87 33.33 -24.08
CA GLU A 187 14.13 34.07 -25.11
C GLU A 187 12.60 33.84 -25.07
N VAL A 188 12.11 32.72 -24.55
CA VAL A 188 10.67 32.41 -24.49
C VAL A 188 9.96 33.08 -23.31
N LEU A 189 10.72 33.58 -22.33
CA LEU A 189 10.19 34.20 -21.11
C LEU A 189 10.31 35.74 -21.11
N SER A 190 10.65 36.35 -22.25
CA SER A 190 10.60 37.80 -22.48
C SER A 190 9.58 38.15 -23.56
#